data_AF-A0A924XRR4-F1
#
_entry.id   AF-A0A924XRR4-F1
#
_cell.length_a   1.000
_cell.length_b   1.000
_cell.length_c   1.000
_cell.angle_alpha   90.00
_cell.angle_beta   90.00
_cell.angle_gamma   90.00
#
_symmetry.space_group_name_H-M   'P 1'
#
loop_
_entity.id
_entity.type
_entity.pdbx_description
1 polymer ?
#
loop_
_entity_poly.entity_id
_entity_poly.type
_entity_poly.pdbx_seq_one_letter_code
_entity_poly.pdbx_strand_id
1 'polypeptide(L)'
;NRDALIALARNPLTIRRTRFDSLRGLTDLMDLAQEAAPRLPGNTLVLYGAKDTLVPPDATSRAWRAMPGGVQRAYYPGGYHLLLRDLGRAVAIEDVVAWVGAPGTTLPSGAEAAATAWLAEEE
;
A
#
# COMPACT_ATOMS: atom_id res chain seq x y z
N ASN A 1 -14.33 7.34 -2.65
CA ASN A 1 -13.31 8.26 -3.20
C ASN A 1 -13.69 8.98 -4.50
N ARG A 2 -14.96 9.33 -4.71
CA ARG A 2 -15.39 9.97 -5.96
C ARG A 2 -14.69 11.31 -6.21
N ASP A 3 -14.53 12.13 -5.17
CA ASP A 3 -13.93 13.46 -5.28
C ASP A 3 -12.44 13.39 -5.66
N ALA A 4 -11.69 12.43 -5.10
CA ALA A 4 -10.31 12.18 -5.47
C ALA A 4 -10.18 11.78 -6.96
N LEU A 5 -11.08 10.93 -7.46
CA LEU A 5 -11.12 10.53 -8.87
C LEU A 5 -11.47 11.72 -9.79
N ILE A 6 -12.41 12.57 -9.39
CA ILE A 6 -12.76 13.80 -10.14
C ILE A 6 -11.57 14.76 -10.18
N ALA A 7 -10.87 14.94 -9.05
CA ALA A 7 -9.69 15.79 -8.99
C ALA A 7 -8.58 15.26 -9.93
N LEU A 8 -8.32 13.95 -9.93
CA LEU A 8 -7.37 13.32 -10.85
C LEU A 8 -7.79 13.49 -12.31
N ALA A 9 -9.07 13.31 -12.65
CA ALA A 9 -9.56 13.47 -14.01
C ALA A 9 -9.40 14.90 -14.54
N ARG A 10 -9.62 15.90 -13.68
CA ARG A 10 -9.52 17.33 -14.02
C ARG A 10 -8.09 17.87 -14.01
N ASN A 11 -7.16 17.23 -13.31
CA ASN A 11 -5.78 17.69 -13.21
C ASN A 11 -5.05 17.56 -14.58
N PRO A 12 -4.51 18.66 -15.15
CA PRO A 12 -3.78 18.62 -16.43
C PRO A 12 -2.45 17.86 -16.35
N LEU A 13 -1.92 17.63 -15.14
CA LEU A 13 -0.72 16.83 -14.90
C LEU A 13 -1.00 15.32 -14.82
N THR A 14 -2.25 14.89 -14.95
CA THR A 14 -2.60 13.47 -15.02
C THR A 14 -2.40 12.93 -16.44
N ILE A 15 -1.62 11.86 -16.58
CA ILE A 15 -1.47 11.14 -17.85
C ILE A 15 -2.81 10.47 -18.19
N ARG A 16 -3.41 10.85 -19.33
CA ARG A 16 -4.72 10.31 -19.79
C ARG A 16 -4.61 9.25 -20.87
N ARG A 17 -3.45 9.12 -21.49
CA ARG A 17 -3.19 8.14 -22.55
C ARG A 17 -1.99 7.30 -22.14
N THR A 18 -2.23 6.02 -21.96
CA THR A 18 -1.16 5.06 -21.65
C THR A 18 -0.73 4.37 -22.94
N ARG A 19 0.57 4.34 -23.19
CA ARG A 19 1.14 3.57 -24.30
C ARG A 19 1.32 2.12 -23.88
N PHE A 20 1.23 1.19 -24.82
CA PHE A 20 1.40 -0.25 -24.53
C PHE A 20 2.77 -0.59 -23.96
N ASP A 21 3.83 0.07 -24.43
CA ASP A 21 5.18 -0.11 -23.90
C ASP A 21 5.32 0.40 -22.45
N SER A 22 4.58 1.46 -22.08
CA SER A 22 4.51 1.93 -20.69
C SER A 22 3.79 0.93 -19.78
N LEU A 23 2.74 0.26 -20.27
CA LEU A 23 2.08 -0.80 -19.52
C LEU A 23 3.03 -1.98 -19.26
N ARG A 24 3.76 -2.42 -20.30
CA ARG A 24 4.78 -3.46 -20.16
C ARG A 24 5.86 -3.07 -19.15
N GLY A 25 6.44 -1.88 -19.29
CA GLY A 25 7.47 -1.42 -18.38
C GLY A 25 6.99 -1.33 -16.92
N LEU A 26 5.71 -0.97 -16.71
CA LEU A 26 5.12 -0.97 -15.38
C LEU A 26 4.96 -2.40 -14.83
N THR A 27 4.48 -3.36 -15.62
CA THR A 27 4.36 -4.75 -15.17
C THR A 27 5.71 -5.38 -14.87
N ASP A 28 6.71 -5.14 -15.73
CA ASP A 28 8.07 -5.63 -15.52
C ASP A 28 8.67 -5.04 -14.23
N LEU A 29 8.39 -3.75 -13.94
CA LEU A 29 8.80 -3.11 -12.69
C LEU A 29 8.12 -3.73 -11.45
N MET A 30 6.84 -4.10 -11.55
CA MET A 30 6.12 -4.77 -10.47
C MET A 30 6.70 -6.16 -10.17
N ASP A 31 7.09 -6.91 -11.21
CA ASP A 31 7.76 -8.21 -11.05
C ASP A 31 9.13 -8.05 -10.38
N LEU A 32 9.93 -7.06 -10.81
CA LEU A 32 11.20 -6.74 -10.16
C LEU A 32 11.02 -6.30 -8.70
N ALA A 33 9.94 -5.57 -8.39
CA ALA A 33 9.62 -5.17 -7.02
C ALA A 33 9.25 -6.38 -6.14
N GLN A 34 8.52 -7.34 -6.69
CA GLN A 34 8.23 -8.61 -6.00
C GLN A 34 9.51 -9.38 -5.69
N GLU A 35 10.42 -9.52 -6.66
CA GLU A 35 11.72 -10.17 -6.47
C GLU A 35 12.64 -9.42 -5.49
N ALA A 36 12.45 -8.12 -5.34
CA ALA A 36 13.20 -7.27 -4.43
C ALA A 36 12.63 -7.21 -3.01
N ALA A 37 11.40 -7.67 -2.78
CA ALA A 37 10.75 -7.61 -1.47
C ALA A 37 11.59 -8.17 -0.31
N PRO A 38 12.32 -9.30 -0.44
CA PRO A 38 13.20 -9.81 0.62
C PRO A 38 14.37 -8.90 1.00
N ARG A 39 14.73 -7.95 0.13
CA ARG A 39 15.85 -7.02 0.33
C ARG A 39 15.41 -5.65 0.87
N LEU A 40 14.13 -5.47 1.20
CA LEU A 40 13.66 -4.20 1.76
C LEU A 40 14.35 -3.91 3.10
N PRO A 41 14.71 -2.64 3.37
CA PRO A 41 15.24 -2.24 4.67
C PRO A 41 14.25 -2.54 5.79
N GLY A 42 14.74 -2.98 6.95
CA GLY A 42 13.89 -3.22 8.11
C GLY A 42 13.13 -1.97 8.57
N ASN A 43 13.69 -0.78 8.40
CA ASN A 43 13.01 0.49 8.68
C ASN A 43 12.07 0.91 7.54
N THR A 44 11.14 0.04 7.16
CA THR A 44 10.13 0.31 6.11
C THR A 44 8.73 0.13 6.70
N LEU A 45 7.83 1.06 6.40
CA LEU A 45 6.38 0.89 6.61
C LEU A 45 5.70 0.60 5.27
N VAL A 46 4.90 -0.45 5.22
CA VAL A 46 4.03 -0.78 4.08
C VAL A 46 2.57 -0.71 4.48
N LEU A 47 1.74 -0.11 3.63
CA LEU A 47 0.33 0.14 3.88
C LEU A 47 -0.51 -0.53 2.80
N TYR A 48 -1.60 -1.20 3.18
CA TYR A 48 -2.53 -1.81 2.23
C TYR A 48 -3.99 -1.60 2.64
N GLY A 49 -4.82 -1.24 1.67
CA GLY A 49 -6.27 -1.08 1.85
C GLY A 49 -7.01 -2.33 1.41
N ALA A 50 -7.85 -2.89 2.27
CA ALA A 50 -8.60 -4.12 1.98
C ALA A 50 -9.55 -4.01 0.78
N LYS A 51 -9.97 -2.79 0.43
CA LYS A 51 -10.90 -2.51 -0.66
C LYS A 51 -10.16 -2.06 -1.93
N ASP A 52 -8.88 -2.38 -2.04
CA ASP A 52 -8.15 -2.20 -3.29
C ASP A 52 -8.74 -3.11 -4.37
N THR A 53 -9.27 -2.49 -5.43
CA THR A 53 -9.81 -3.20 -6.59
C THR A 53 -8.86 -3.16 -7.79
N LEU A 54 -7.66 -2.59 -7.62
CA LEU A 54 -6.65 -2.43 -8.66
C LEU A 54 -5.49 -3.41 -8.44
N VAL A 55 -4.98 -3.50 -7.20
CA VAL A 55 -3.92 -4.46 -6.84
C VAL A 55 -4.57 -5.68 -6.21
N PRO A 56 -4.42 -6.88 -6.80
CA PRO A 56 -4.95 -8.11 -6.21
C PRO A 56 -4.37 -8.39 -4.82
N PRO A 57 -5.20 -8.83 -3.85
CA PRO A 57 -4.74 -9.16 -2.49
C PRO A 57 -3.58 -10.18 -2.46
N ASP A 58 -3.60 -11.18 -3.34
CA ASP A 58 -2.58 -12.23 -3.43
C ASP A 58 -1.20 -11.68 -3.82
N ALA A 59 -1.17 -10.65 -4.69
CA ALA A 59 0.06 -10.00 -5.08
C ALA A 59 0.68 -9.28 -3.87
N THR A 60 -0.13 -8.54 -3.11
CA THR A 60 0.33 -7.84 -1.91
C THR A 60 0.75 -8.81 -0.81
N SER A 61 -0.04 -9.85 -0.54
CA SER A 61 0.27 -10.83 0.53
C SER A 61 1.55 -11.60 0.23
N ARG A 62 1.77 -12.02 -1.03
CA ARG A 62 3.04 -12.61 -1.49
C ARG A 62 4.24 -11.70 -1.22
N ALA A 63 4.14 -10.43 -1.58
CA ALA A 63 5.20 -9.45 -1.34
C ALA A 63 5.48 -9.34 0.16
N TRP A 64 4.43 -9.15 0.97
CA TRP A 64 4.54 -8.94 2.42
C TRP A 64 5.12 -10.16 3.15
N ARG A 65 4.83 -11.38 2.71
CA ARG A 65 5.43 -12.60 3.29
C ARG A 65 6.93 -12.71 2.97
N ALA A 66 7.34 -12.24 1.81
CA ALA A 66 8.75 -12.27 1.39
C ALA A 66 9.61 -11.20 2.10
N MET A 67 9.01 -10.14 2.61
CA MET A 67 9.70 -9.04 3.29
C MET A 67 10.31 -9.44 4.65
N PRO A 68 11.45 -8.83 5.06
CA PRO A 68 12.04 -9.08 6.36
C PRO A 68 11.11 -8.76 7.55
N GLY A 69 11.36 -9.40 8.70
CA GLY A 69 10.58 -9.21 9.92
C GLY A 69 10.60 -7.78 10.48
N GLY A 70 11.62 -6.98 10.16
CA GLY A 70 11.70 -5.58 10.56
C GLY A 70 10.67 -4.68 9.87
N VAL A 71 10.18 -5.05 8.69
CA VAL A 71 9.21 -4.25 7.93
C VAL A 71 7.88 -4.19 8.69
N GLN A 72 7.44 -2.97 8.99
CA GLN A 72 6.18 -2.72 9.66
C GLN A 72 5.04 -2.75 8.64
N ARG A 73 4.01 -3.54 8.90
CA ARG A 73 2.90 -3.81 7.97
C ARG A 73 1.60 -3.24 8.55
N ALA A 74 0.91 -2.41 7.79
CA ALA A 74 -0.31 -1.73 8.21
C ALA A 74 -1.46 -2.04 7.24
N TYR A 75 -2.49 -2.73 7.72
CA TYR A 75 -3.65 -3.10 6.91
C TYR A 75 -4.90 -2.35 7.36
N TYR A 76 -5.62 -1.79 6.38
CA TYR A 76 -6.78 -0.93 6.61
C TYR A 76 -8.04 -1.56 6.02
N PRO A 77 -8.90 -2.23 6.82
CA PRO A 77 -10.14 -2.88 6.35
C PRO A 77 -11.11 -1.96 5.59
N GLY A 78 -11.10 -0.65 5.91
CA GLY A 78 -11.92 0.35 5.24
C GLY A 78 -11.25 1.04 4.05
N GLY A 79 -9.95 0.83 3.85
CA GLY A 79 -9.14 1.58 2.89
C GLY A 79 -9.27 1.08 1.46
N TYR A 80 -9.43 1.99 0.50
CA TYR A 80 -9.34 1.70 -0.93
C TYR A 80 -7.92 1.98 -1.47
N HIS A 81 -7.71 1.71 -2.75
CA HIS A 81 -6.43 1.89 -3.45
C HIS A 81 -5.74 3.25 -3.20
N LEU A 82 -6.49 4.34 -3.31
CA LEU A 82 -5.98 5.70 -3.04
C LEU A 82 -6.00 6.01 -1.52
N LEU A 83 -5.41 5.14 -0.70
CA LEU A 83 -5.52 5.14 0.77
C LEU A 83 -5.27 6.52 1.40
N LEU A 84 -4.19 7.20 1.00
CA LEU A 84 -3.83 8.53 1.51
C LEU A 84 -4.69 9.68 0.97
N ARG A 85 -5.59 9.39 0.02
CA ARG A 85 -6.59 10.34 -0.54
C ARG A 85 -8.02 9.88 -0.27
N ASP A 86 -8.19 8.84 0.53
CA ASP A 86 -9.50 8.30 0.89
C ASP A 86 -10.26 9.26 1.82
N LEU A 87 -11.57 9.03 1.97
CA LEU A 87 -12.37 9.65 3.02
C LEU A 87 -11.83 9.28 4.41
N GLY A 88 -11.34 8.04 4.58
CA GLY A 88 -10.72 7.56 5.81
C GLY A 88 -9.22 7.87 5.98
N ARG A 89 -8.62 8.71 5.11
CA ARG A 89 -7.17 8.93 5.06
C ARG A 89 -6.53 9.41 6.36
N ALA A 90 -7.28 10.04 7.26
CA ALA A 90 -6.75 10.59 8.51
C ALA A 90 -6.01 9.52 9.33
N VAL A 91 -6.60 8.33 9.46
CA VAL A 91 -6.02 7.21 10.21
C VAL A 91 -4.68 6.76 9.60
N ALA A 92 -4.65 6.53 8.29
CA ALA A 92 -3.41 6.13 7.61
C ALA A 92 -2.33 7.23 7.63
N ILE A 93 -2.73 8.50 7.56
CA ILE A 93 -1.81 9.63 7.66
C ILE A 93 -1.23 9.74 9.08
N GLU A 94 -2.05 9.59 10.12
CA GLU A 94 -1.61 9.60 11.52
C GLU A 94 -0.60 8.47 11.79
N ASP A 95 -0.84 7.27 11.26
CA ASP A 95 0.11 6.16 11.34
C ASP A 95 1.43 6.46 10.63
N VAL A 96 1.39 7.04 9.42
CA VAL A 96 2.61 7.44 8.70
C VAL A 96 3.39 8.49 9.50
N VAL A 97 2.70 9.50 10.06
CA VAL A 97 3.35 10.55 10.86
C VAL A 97 3.97 9.97 12.13
N ALA A 98 3.27 9.09 12.84
CA ALA A 98 3.78 8.41 14.02
C ALA A 98 5.00 7.54 13.68
N TRP A 99 4.93 6.78 12.59
CA TRP A 99 6.03 5.93 12.14
C TRP A 99 7.27 6.75 11.74
N VAL A 100 7.10 7.88 11.04
CA VAL A 100 8.23 8.78 10.71
C VAL A 100 8.91 9.31 11.97
N GLY A 101 8.14 9.63 13.01
CA GLY A 101 8.67 10.13 14.29
C GLY A 101 9.32 9.05 15.16
N ALA A 102 8.79 7.83 15.12
CA ALA A 102 9.26 6.70 15.92
C ALA A 102 9.07 5.35 15.20
N PRO A 103 9.94 5.01 14.23
CA PRO A 103 9.85 3.75 13.49
C PRO A 103 9.94 2.54 14.42
N GLY A 104 9.14 1.51 14.16
CA GLY A 104 9.13 0.27 14.95
C GLY A 104 8.33 0.34 16.25
N THR A 105 7.70 1.48 16.54
CA THR A 105 6.69 1.58 17.61
C THR A 105 5.30 1.26 17.06
N THR A 106 4.38 0.86 17.96
CA THR A 106 3.00 0.53 17.60
C THR A 106 2.30 1.69 16.90
N LEU A 107 1.60 1.39 15.81
CA LEU A 107 0.82 2.39 15.09
C LEU A 107 -0.40 2.85 15.92
N PRO A 108 -0.73 4.15 15.97
CA PRO A 108 -1.90 4.67 16.69
C PRO A 108 -3.21 3.97 16.34
N SER A 109 -3.37 3.54 15.08
CA SER A 109 -4.58 2.85 14.61
C SER A 109 -4.66 1.37 15.01
N GLY A 110 -3.55 0.76 15.41
CA GLY A 110 -3.45 -0.69 15.58
C GLY A 110 -3.51 -1.50 14.28
N ALA A 111 -3.30 -0.86 13.11
CA ALA A 111 -3.37 -1.52 11.78
C ALA A 111 -2.42 -2.72 11.61
N GLU A 112 -1.43 -2.88 12.48
CA GLU A 112 -0.50 -4.02 12.51
C GLU A 112 -1.19 -5.32 12.94
N ALA A 113 -2.15 -5.23 13.87
CA ALA A 113 -2.94 -6.38 14.30
C ALA A 113 -3.83 -6.87 13.16
N ALA A 114 -4.46 -5.93 12.44
CA ALA A 114 -5.24 -6.23 11.24
C ALA A 114 -4.37 -6.83 10.13
N ALA A 115 -3.12 -6.36 9.96
CA ALA A 115 -2.18 -6.90 8.99
C ALA A 115 -1.80 -8.35 9.32
N THR A 116 -1.58 -8.64 10.60
CA THR A 116 -1.25 -10.00 11.08
C THR A 116 -2.43 -10.95 10.83
N ALA A 117 -3.64 -10.54 11.18
CA ALA A 117 -4.84 -11.34 10.93
C ALA A 117 -5.07 -11.60 9.45
N TRP A 118 -4.99 -10.55 8.61
CA TRP A 118 -5.18 -10.67 7.16
C TRP A 118 -4.15 -11.60 6.51
N LEU A 119 -2.87 -11.52 6.89
CA LEU A 119 -1.84 -12.41 6.33
C LEU A 119 -2.03 -13.89 6.71
N ALA A 120 -2.69 -14.17 7.83
CA ALA A 120 -3.04 -15.53 8.25
C ALA A 120 -4.28 -16.07 7.51
N GLU A 121 -5.18 -15.20 7.04
CA GLU A 121 -6.37 -15.58 6.26
C GLU A 121 -6.06 -15.82 4.78
N GLU A 122 -5.08 -15.11 4.21
CA GLU A 122 -4.66 -15.21 2.79
C GLU A 122 -3.75 -16.42 2.49
N GLU A 123 -3.72 -17.43 3.35
CA GLU A 123 -2.87 -18.64 3.21
C GLU A 123 -3.47 -19.64 2.21
#